data_AF-A0A972XG08-F1
#
_entry.id   AF-A0A972XG08-F1
#
_cell.length_a   1.000
_cell.length_b   1.000
_cell.length_c   1.000
_cell.angle_alpha   90.00
_cell.angle_beta   90.00
_cell.angle_gamma   90.00
#
_symmetry.space_group_name_H-M   'P 1'
#
loop_
_entity.id
_entity.type
_entity.pdbx_description
1 polymer ?
#
loop_
_entity_poly.entity_id
_entity_poly.type
_entity_poly.pdbx_seq_one_letter_code
_entity_poly.pdbx_strand_id
1 'polypeptide(L)'
;MAVTATIPREEVDGYINAVVGSDSLDEALARFGSIVPSGDLVANVEFARMQMQEYPLRFFATGLRTGPENSLIRKLSTPDEHQAQAVVDSEQMIIALFGLLAVDMLDAMRTAYGPIANRADWFASDLIDAHVVARVAVALERYEAGDFDSAVSILAPRMERVVRRMAAAVGLVVTRLPRANGQPGGAKGLGEILAAMKGHLPIDSYRYLWTLLCEPTAQNLRNRAGHGLADVFSQVEAALLIQSLCHVRVLHVASSPSAASPKSPREP
;
A
#
# COMPACT_ATOMS: atom_id res chain seq x y z
N MET A 1 -1.25 31.84 8.19
CA MET A 1 -0.83 32.21 6.81
C MET A 1 -1.04 31.00 5.93
N ALA A 2 -1.89 31.08 4.91
CA ALA A 2 -2.01 30.02 3.92
C ALA A 2 -0.81 30.12 2.98
N VAL A 3 0.05 29.11 2.97
CA VAL A 3 1.11 29.00 1.97
C VAL A 3 0.45 28.42 0.71
N THR A 4 0.26 29.26 -0.29
CA THR A 4 -0.18 28.82 -1.62
C THR A 4 1.03 28.31 -2.37
N ALA A 5 1.16 27.00 -2.51
CA ALA A 5 2.14 26.40 -3.41
C ALA A 5 1.49 26.24 -4.80
N THR A 6 2.08 26.85 -5.82
CA THR A 6 1.66 26.69 -7.22
C THR A 6 2.66 25.76 -7.91
N ILE A 7 2.22 24.57 -8.30
CA ILE A 7 3.03 23.65 -9.12
C ILE A 7 2.74 23.97 -10.59
N PRO A 8 3.75 24.26 -11.42
CA PRO A 8 3.54 24.49 -12.84
C PRO A 8 2.92 23.27 -13.51
N ARG A 9 1.88 23.48 -14.32
CA ARG A 9 1.19 22.38 -15.03
C ARG A 9 2.14 21.60 -15.94
N GLU A 10 3.07 22.30 -16.58
CA GLU A 10 4.07 21.69 -17.48
C GLU A 10 4.97 20.65 -16.76
N GLU A 11 5.30 20.88 -15.49
CA GLU A 11 6.08 19.91 -14.70
C GLU A 11 5.26 18.66 -14.37
N VAL A 12 3.98 18.85 -14.03
CA VAL A 12 3.03 17.75 -13.78
C VAL A 12 2.82 16.93 -15.05
N ASP A 13 2.55 17.59 -16.17
CA ASP A 13 2.35 16.94 -17.46
C ASP A 13 3.62 16.21 -17.91
N GLY A 14 4.80 16.79 -17.71
CA GLY A 14 6.09 16.16 -17.98
C GLY A 14 6.28 14.87 -17.17
N TYR A 15 5.94 14.90 -15.88
CA TYR A 15 6.00 13.73 -15.02
C TYR A 15 5.01 12.63 -15.44
N ILE A 16 3.76 12.99 -15.74
CA ILE A 16 2.74 12.05 -16.23
C ILE A 16 3.20 11.42 -17.55
N ASN A 17 3.66 12.23 -18.50
CA ASN A 17 4.12 11.76 -19.81
C ASN A 17 5.33 10.83 -19.71
N ALA A 18 6.24 11.05 -18.76
CA ALA A 18 7.35 10.13 -18.51
C ALA A 18 6.90 8.75 -18.04
N VAL A 19 5.80 8.68 -17.27
CA VAL A 19 5.21 7.40 -16.83
C VAL A 19 4.43 6.75 -17.96
N VAL A 20 3.57 7.50 -18.66
CA VAL A 20 2.74 7.00 -19.77
C VAL A 20 3.63 6.52 -20.92
N GLY A 21 4.67 7.26 -21.27
CA GLY A 21 5.57 6.95 -22.39
C GLY A 21 4.86 6.91 -23.74
N SER A 22 5.52 6.31 -24.73
CA SER A 22 5.01 6.14 -26.10
C SER A 22 5.20 4.73 -26.67
N ASP A 23 5.52 3.77 -25.80
CA ASP A 23 5.84 2.39 -26.14
C ASP A 23 4.60 1.49 -26.09
N SER A 24 4.15 1.12 -24.89
CA SER A 24 3.00 0.24 -24.68
C SER A 24 2.37 0.45 -23.30
N LEU A 25 1.12 0.01 -23.17
CA LEU A 25 0.44 0.01 -21.87
C LEU A 25 1.18 -0.83 -20.82
N ASP A 26 1.86 -1.91 -21.21
CA ASP A 26 2.57 -2.78 -20.25
C ASP A 26 3.76 -2.09 -19.63
N GLU A 27 4.53 -1.38 -20.44
CA GLU A 27 5.66 -0.58 -19.99
C GLU A 27 5.20 0.63 -19.16
N ALA A 28 4.07 1.25 -19.53
CA ALA A 28 3.45 2.30 -18.73
C ALA A 28 3.00 1.79 -17.35
N LEU A 29 2.33 0.64 -17.28
CA LEU A 29 1.93 0.00 -16.02
C LEU A 29 3.15 -0.44 -15.19
N ALA A 30 4.23 -0.89 -15.83
CA ALA A 30 5.48 -1.23 -15.16
C ALA A 30 6.14 0.00 -14.53
N ARG A 31 6.26 1.11 -15.29
CA ARG A 31 6.75 2.39 -14.77
C ARG A 31 5.89 2.90 -13.63
N PHE A 32 4.57 2.84 -13.78
CA PHE A 32 3.62 3.23 -12.75
C PHE A 32 3.75 2.41 -11.46
N GLY A 33 3.94 1.10 -11.59
CA GLY A 33 4.21 0.19 -10.46
C GLY A 33 5.58 0.40 -9.83
N SER A 34 6.58 0.87 -10.58
CA SER A 34 7.94 1.09 -10.07
C SER A 34 8.04 2.26 -9.08
N ILE A 35 7.07 3.18 -9.10
CA ILE A 35 7.01 4.31 -8.18
C ILE A 35 6.63 3.81 -6.79
N VAL A 36 7.30 4.33 -5.76
CA VAL A 36 7.00 4.06 -4.34
C VAL A 36 6.38 5.32 -3.71
N PRO A 37 5.05 5.42 -3.59
CA PRO A 37 4.38 6.66 -3.20
C PRO A 37 4.68 7.14 -1.78
N SER A 38 5.17 6.29 -0.87
CA SER A 38 5.58 6.74 0.46
C SER A 38 6.87 7.57 0.46
N GLY A 39 7.62 7.57 -0.65
CA GLY A 39 8.96 8.16 -0.71
C GLY A 39 10.00 7.36 0.08
N ASP A 40 11.14 7.99 0.32
CA ASP A 40 12.28 7.43 1.05
C ASP A 40 12.10 7.59 2.57
N LEU A 41 12.24 6.49 3.32
CA LEU A 41 12.06 6.50 4.78
C LEU A 41 13.05 7.44 5.48
N VAL A 42 14.31 7.52 5.02
CA VAL A 42 15.31 8.37 5.67
C VAL A 42 14.93 9.84 5.56
N ALA A 43 14.50 10.27 4.38
CA ALA A 43 13.98 11.61 4.14
C ALA A 43 12.72 11.90 4.99
N ASN A 44 11.80 10.95 5.09
CA ASN A 44 10.59 11.10 5.90
C ASN A 44 10.90 11.23 7.40
N VAL A 45 11.86 10.45 7.91
CA VAL A 45 12.33 10.54 9.31
C VAL A 45 12.98 11.88 9.58
N GLU A 46 13.81 12.36 8.65
CA GLU A 46 14.47 13.65 8.78
C GLU A 46 13.47 14.80 8.73
N PHE A 47 12.51 14.76 7.82
CA PHE A 47 11.42 15.74 7.76
C PHE A 47 10.59 15.77 9.05
N ALA A 48 10.24 14.60 9.60
CA ALA A 48 9.56 14.49 10.89
C ALA A 48 10.39 15.11 12.02
N ARG A 49 11.71 14.87 12.04
CA ARG A 49 12.63 15.45 13.02
C ARG A 49 12.68 16.97 12.90
N MET A 50 12.73 17.52 11.68
CA MET A 50 12.69 18.96 11.44
C MET A 50 11.39 19.59 11.94
N GLN A 51 10.23 18.98 11.69
CA GLN A 51 8.96 19.47 12.23
C GLN A 51 8.94 19.48 13.76
N MET A 52 9.55 18.49 14.41
CA MET A 52 9.65 18.44 15.87
C MET A 52 10.50 19.58 16.45
N GLN A 53 11.54 19.99 15.73
CA GLN A 53 12.38 21.12 16.12
C GLN A 53 11.68 22.46 15.90
N GLU A 54 10.92 22.59 14.81
CA GLU A 54 10.22 23.81 14.45
C GLU A 54 8.98 24.05 15.32
N TYR A 55 8.27 22.98 15.70
CA TYR A 55 7.00 23.05 16.46
C TYR A 55 7.03 22.23 17.78
N PRO A 56 7.98 22.46 18.70
CA PRO A 56 8.23 21.57 19.84
C PRO A 56 7.02 21.44 20.78
N LEU A 57 6.24 22.50 20.98
CA LEU A 57 5.06 22.48 21.86
C LEU A 57 4.01 21.45 21.41
N ARG A 58 3.90 21.17 20.10
CA ARG A 58 2.97 20.17 19.55
C ARG A 58 3.32 18.74 20.00
N PHE A 59 4.58 18.50 20.37
CA PHE A 59 5.11 17.18 20.70
C PHE A 59 5.31 16.97 22.22
N PHE A 60 5.14 18.01 23.03
CA PHE A 60 5.15 17.92 24.50
C PHE A 60 3.78 17.57 25.09
N ALA A 61 2.69 17.94 24.43
CA ALA A 61 1.34 17.62 24.87
C ALA A 61 0.95 16.20 24.42
N THR A 62 0.23 15.46 25.28
CA THR A 62 -0.36 14.18 24.89
C THR A 62 -1.25 14.36 23.67
N GLY A 63 -0.90 13.70 22.57
CA GLY A 63 -1.72 13.66 21.36
C GLY A 63 -2.77 12.56 21.43
N LEU A 64 -4.00 12.86 21.03
CA LEU A 64 -5.03 11.84 20.77
C LEU A 64 -5.29 11.80 19.27
N ARG A 65 -5.25 10.59 18.68
CA ARG A 65 -5.64 10.34 17.30
C ARG A 65 -6.99 9.67 17.30
N THR A 66 -7.96 10.34 16.68
CA THR A 66 -9.32 9.87 16.54
C THR A 66 -9.56 9.36 15.12
N GLY A 67 -10.35 8.30 15.01
CA GLY A 67 -10.79 7.71 13.76
C GLY A 67 -12.19 8.14 13.34
N PRO A 68 -12.79 7.41 12.40
CA PRO A 68 -14.23 7.47 12.14
C PRO A 68 -15.03 7.32 13.44
N GLU A 69 -16.18 7.97 13.49
CA GLU A 69 -17.11 7.96 14.63
C GLU A 69 -16.48 8.44 15.96
N ASN A 70 -15.46 9.31 15.91
CA ASN A 70 -14.73 9.80 17.08
C ASN A 70 -14.08 8.69 17.94
N SER A 71 -13.87 7.51 17.37
CA SER A 71 -13.19 6.41 18.06
C SER A 71 -11.74 6.79 18.39
N LEU A 72 -11.29 6.53 19.61
CA LEU A 72 -9.89 6.78 19.98
C LEU A 72 -9.01 5.66 19.39
N ILE A 73 -8.20 5.98 18.37
CA ILE A 73 -7.29 5.04 17.73
C ILE A 73 -5.99 4.93 18.52
N ARG A 74 -5.40 6.07 18.91
CA ARG A 74 -4.07 6.08 19.53
C ARG A 74 -3.89 7.26 20.48
N LYS A 75 -3.23 6.99 21.61
CA LYS A 75 -2.69 8.00 22.52
C LYS A 75 -1.18 8.08 22.31
N LEU A 76 -0.66 9.28 22.09
CA LEU A 76 0.77 9.57 21.97
C LEU A 76 1.20 10.27 23.25
N SER A 77 2.08 9.63 24.01
CA SER A 77 2.49 10.10 25.34
C SER A 77 3.99 10.37 25.43
N THR A 78 4.79 9.91 24.47
CA THR A 78 6.25 10.05 24.46
C THR A 78 6.75 10.74 23.19
N PRO A 79 7.90 11.44 23.25
CA PRO A 79 8.51 12.05 22.05
C PRO A 79 8.72 11.05 20.90
N ASP A 80 9.10 9.81 21.21
CA ASP A 80 9.33 8.76 20.21
C ASP A 80 8.03 8.34 19.50
N GLU A 81 6.92 8.20 20.23
CA GLU A 81 5.60 7.92 19.64
C GLU A 81 5.14 9.09 18.76
N HIS A 82 5.40 10.31 19.21
CA HIS A 82 5.13 11.53 18.49
C HIS A 82 5.93 11.63 17.18
N GLN A 83 7.22 11.29 17.22
CA GLN A 83 8.08 11.22 16.04
C GLN A 83 7.61 10.13 15.07
N ALA A 84 7.34 8.92 15.57
CA ALA A 84 6.86 7.81 14.75
C ALA A 84 5.54 8.17 14.05
N GLN A 85 4.64 8.88 14.73
CA GLN A 85 3.42 9.38 14.12
C GLN A 85 3.69 10.47 13.08
N ALA A 86 4.61 11.40 13.33
CA ALA A 86 4.95 12.44 12.35
C ALA A 86 5.50 11.85 11.04
N VAL A 87 6.24 10.73 11.10
CA VAL A 87 6.67 9.99 9.91
C VAL A 87 5.47 9.41 9.14
N VAL A 88 4.52 8.78 9.86
CA VAL A 88 3.29 8.26 9.24
C VAL A 88 2.45 9.36 8.62
N ASP A 89 2.30 10.50 9.30
CA ASP A 89 1.55 11.66 8.79
C ASP A 89 2.20 12.21 7.49
N SER A 90 3.54 12.25 7.43
CA SER A 90 4.30 12.64 6.24
C SER A 90 4.04 11.68 5.08
N GLU A 91 4.21 10.38 5.31
CA GLU A 91 3.96 9.35 4.30
C GLU A 91 2.51 9.38 3.79
N GLN A 92 1.54 9.52 4.70
CA GLN A 92 0.13 9.62 4.35
C GLN A 92 -0.13 10.80 3.43
N MET A 93 0.46 11.97 3.72
CA MET A 93 0.35 13.16 2.90
C MET A 93 0.95 12.96 1.50
N ILE A 94 2.15 12.38 1.41
CA ILE A 94 2.82 12.11 0.13
C ILE A 94 2.01 11.11 -0.69
N ILE A 95 1.52 10.02 -0.07
CA ILE A 95 0.67 9.02 -0.73
C ILE A 95 -0.63 9.67 -1.23
N ALA A 96 -1.25 10.55 -0.46
CA ALA A 96 -2.47 11.24 -0.87
C ALA A 96 -2.24 12.18 -2.06
N LEU A 97 -1.14 12.94 -2.05
CA LEU A 97 -0.75 13.81 -3.16
C LEU A 97 -0.43 13.00 -4.41
N PHE A 98 0.35 11.91 -4.29
CA PHE A 98 0.61 11.00 -5.38
C PHE A 98 -0.69 10.38 -5.91
N GLY A 99 -1.65 10.08 -5.03
CA GLY A 99 -2.94 9.55 -5.42
C GLY A 99 -3.71 10.43 -6.42
N LEU A 100 -3.54 11.76 -6.35
CA LEU A 100 -4.09 12.68 -7.35
C LEU A 100 -3.39 12.49 -8.71
N LEU A 101 -2.06 12.41 -8.71
CA LEU A 101 -1.29 12.14 -9.93
C LEU A 101 -1.60 10.75 -10.51
N ALA A 102 -1.84 9.76 -9.66
CA ALA A 102 -2.19 8.41 -10.07
C ALA A 102 -3.51 8.37 -10.86
N VAL A 103 -4.48 9.20 -10.48
CA VAL A 103 -5.73 9.36 -11.24
C VAL A 103 -5.43 9.87 -12.64
N ASP A 104 -4.67 10.95 -12.76
CA ASP A 104 -4.33 11.57 -14.05
C ASP A 104 -3.47 10.63 -14.91
N MET A 105 -2.55 9.88 -14.31
CA MET A 105 -1.74 8.87 -15.00
C MET A 105 -2.60 7.74 -15.58
N LEU A 106 -3.56 7.21 -14.81
CA LEU A 106 -4.45 6.16 -15.28
C LEU A 106 -5.36 6.67 -16.42
N ASP A 107 -5.87 7.90 -16.32
CA ASP A 107 -6.67 8.48 -17.40
C ASP A 107 -5.84 8.75 -18.67
N ALA A 108 -4.60 9.23 -18.51
CA ALA A 108 -3.67 9.43 -19.60
C ALA A 108 -3.28 8.11 -20.29
N MET A 109 -3.01 7.04 -19.53
CA MET A 109 -2.78 5.70 -20.08
C MET A 109 -4.00 5.18 -20.85
N ARG A 110 -5.19 5.36 -20.28
CA ARG A 110 -6.44 4.95 -20.93
C ARG A 110 -6.66 5.71 -22.25
N THR A 111 -6.36 7.01 -22.26
CA THR A 111 -6.46 7.85 -23.45
C THR A 111 -5.44 7.45 -24.51
N ALA A 112 -4.21 7.11 -24.13
CA ALA A 112 -3.13 6.76 -25.05
C ALA A 112 -3.27 5.34 -25.63
N TYR A 113 -3.71 4.37 -24.81
CA TYR A 113 -3.62 2.94 -25.15
C TYR A 113 -4.98 2.21 -25.16
N GLY A 114 -6.07 2.89 -24.78
CA GLY A 114 -7.38 2.30 -24.61
C GLY A 114 -7.62 1.73 -23.20
N PRO A 115 -8.76 1.05 -22.96
CA PRO A 115 -9.14 0.58 -21.64
C PRO A 115 -8.08 -0.31 -20.98
N ILE A 116 -7.67 0.04 -19.76
CA ILE A 116 -6.71 -0.71 -18.94
C ILE A 116 -7.30 -2.06 -18.55
N ALA A 117 -8.62 -2.15 -18.36
CA ALA A 117 -9.31 -3.41 -18.07
C ALA A 117 -9.02 -4.51 -19.12
N ASN A 118 -8.81 -4.13 -20.38
CA ASN A 118 -8.48 -5.07 -21.46
C ASN A 118 -7.11 -5.73 -21.29
N ARG A 119 -6.25 -5.19 -20.42
CA ARG A 119 -4.91 -5.69 -20.11
C ARG A 119 -4.78 -6.21 -18.69
N ALA A 120 -5.87 -6.68 -18.10
CA ALA A 120 -5.85 -7.31 -16.78
C ALA A 120 -4.90 -8.52 -16.71
N ASP A 121 -4.65 -9.20 -17.83
CA ASP A 121 -3.69 -10.31 -17.95
C ASP A 121 -2.26 -9.92 -17.53
N TRP A 122 -1.86 -8.66 -17.73
CA TRP A 122 -0.54 -8.15 -17.35
C TRP A 122 -0.28 -8.27 -15.83
N PHE A 123 -1.32 -8.18 -15.01
CA PHE A 123 -1.22 -8.31 -13.56
C PHE A 123 -0.88 -9.74 -13.10
N ALA A 124 -1.00 -10.76 -13.99
CA ALA A 124 -0.67 -12.13 -13.64
C ALA A 124 0.81 -12.28 -13.23
N SER A 125 1.05 -12.98 -12.13
CA SER A 125 2.39 -13.32 -11.62
C SER A 125 2.34 -14.46 -10.61
N ASP A 126 3.49 -14.91 -10.12
CA ASP A 126 3.58 -15.90 -9.03
C ASP A 126 2.89 -15.44 -7.74
N LEU A 127 2.69 -14.12 -7.57
CA LEU A 127 2.00 -13.53 -6.43
C LEU A 127 0.51 -13.26 -6.70
N ILE A 128 0.13 -13.13 -7.97
CA ILE A 128 -1.21 -12.73 -8.41
C ILE A 128 -1.77 -13.82 -9.34
N ASP A 129 -2.56 -14.74 -8.77
CA ASP A 129 -3.17 -15.86 -9.53
C ASP A 129 -4.30 -15.39 -10.47
N ALA A 130 -4.66 -16.26 -11.41
CA ALA A 130 -5.75 -16.07 -12.34
C ALA A 130 -7.09 -15.68 -11.69
N HIS A 131 -7.39 -16.16 -10.46
CA HIS A 131 -8.62 -15.76 -9.76
C HIS A 131 -8.55 -14.32 -9.28
N VAL A 132 -7.39 -13.88 -8.78
CA VAL A 132 -7.16 -12.46 -8.48
C VAL A 132 -7.22 -11.62 -9.75
N VAL A 133 -6.55 -12.03 -10.83
CA VAL A 133 -6.56 -11.33 -12.12
C VAL A 133 -7.97 -11.11 -12.66
N ALA A 134 -8.82 -12.15 -12.64
CA ALA A 134 -10.21 -12.01 -13.06
C ALA A 134 -11.00 -10.98 -12.24
N ARG A 135 -10.67 -10.81 -10.95
CA ARG A 135 -11.28 -9.78 -10.10
C ARG A 135 -10.67 -8.41 -10.32
N VAL A 136 -9.37 -8.33 -10.64
CA VAL A 136 -8.72 -7.09 -11.06
C VAL A 136 -9.36 -6.55 -12.34
N ALA A 137 -9.62 -7.40 -13.33
CA ALA A 137 -10.32 -7.01 -14.56
C ALA A 137 -11.66 -6.31 -14.26
N VAL A 138 -12.52 -6.96 -13.46
CA VAL A 138 -13.81 -6.39 -13.06
C VAL A 138 -13.63 -5.06 -12.30
N ALA A 139 -12.65 -4.97 -11.40
CA ALA A 139 -12.42 -3.72 -10.67
C ALA A 139 -11.92 -2.57 -11.58
N LEU A 140 -11.10 -2.87 -12.58
CA LEU A 140 -10.64 -1.89 -13.56
C LEU A 140 -11.82 -1.39 -14.41
N GLU A 141 -12.71 -2.27 -14.86
CA GLU A 141 -13.94 -1.86 -15.57
C GLU A 141 -14.80 -0.92 -14.71
N ARG A 142 -14.94 -1.23 -13.41
CA ARG A 142 -15.67 -0.37 -12.47
C ARG A 142 -15.00 0.99 -12.28
N TYR A 143 -13.68 1.00 -12.11
CA TYR A 143 -12.90 2.23 -12.03
C TYR A 143 -13.08 3.11 -13.26
N GLU A 144 -12.96 2.52 -14.46
CA GLU A 144 -13.10 3.24 -15.73
C GLU A 144 -14.53 3.73 -15.99
N ALA A 145 -15.53 3.06 -15.39
CA ALA A 145 -16.93 3.48 -15.41
C ALA A 145 -17.29 4.52 -14.33
N GLY A 146 -16.35 4.91 -13.46
CA GLY A 146 -16.57 5.86 -12.37
C GLY A 146 -17.16 5.24 -11.09
N ASP A 147 -17.29 3.92 -11.03
CA ASP A 147 -17.79 3.15 -9.88
C ASP A 147 -16.62 2.77 -8.94
N PHE A 148 -16.03 3.80 -8.33
CA PHE A 148 -14.82 3.68 -7.50
C PHE A 148 -15.07 2.87 -6.22
N ASP A 149 -16.27 2.99 -5.65
CA ASP A 149 -16.66 2.28 -4.45
C ASP A 149 -16.64 0.76 -4.66
N SER A 150 -17.22 0.29 -5.77
CA SER A 150 -17.15 -1.12 -6.16
C SER A 150 -15.72 -1.54 -6.49
N ALA A 151 -14.94 -0.68 -7.16
CA ALA A 151 -13.54 -0.96 -7.48
C ALA A 151 -12.72 -1.20 -6.20
N VAL A 152 -12.82 -0.33 -5.19
CA VAL A 152 -12.12 -0.49 -3.91
C VAL A 152 -12.60 -1.73 -3.16
N SER A 153 -13.92 -1.94 -3.10
CA SER A 153 -14.53 -3.11 -2.43
C SER A 153 -14.09 -4.44 -3.05
N ILE A 154 -13.80 -4.45 -4.34
CA ILE A 154 -13.20 -5.60 -5.01
C ILE A 154 -11.70 -5.67 -4.74
N LEU A 155 -10.94 -4.60 -4.93
CA LEU A 155 -9.46 -4.63 -4.92
C LEU A 155 -8.87 -4.84 -3.52
N ALA A 156 -9.41 -4.19 -2.49
CA ALA A 156 -8.86 -4.25 -1.13
C ALA A 156 -8.72 -5.70 -0.57
N PRO A 157 -9.75 -6.58 -0.62
CA PRO A 157 -9.60 -7.96 -0.19
C PRO A 157 -8.69 -8.79 -1.12
N ARG A 158 -8.53 -8.40 -2.40
CA ARG A 158 -7.58 -9.08 -3.30
C ARG A 158 -6.15 -8.72 -2.97
N MET A 159 -5.88 -7.46 -2.63
CA MET A 159 -4.58 -7.03 -2.14
C MET A 159 -4.18 -7.80 -0.87
N GLU A 160 -5.11 -8.02 0.06
CA GLU A 160 -4.86 -8.88 1.22
C GLU A 160 -4.43 -10.31 0.82
N ARG A 161 -5.12 -10.91 -0.16
CA ARG A 161 -4.74 -12.24 -0.68
C ARG A 161 -3.35 -12.23 -1.31
N VAL A 162 -3.00 -11.18 -2.06
CA VAL A 162 -1.68 -11.03 -2.66
C VAL A 162 -0.60 -10.92 -1.57
N VAL A 163 -0.80 -10.08 -0.56
CA VAL A 163 0.14 -9.96 0.58
C VAL A 163 0.30 -11.28 1.34
N ARG A 164 -0.79 -12.04 1.52
CA ARG A 164 -0.72 -13.39 2.11
C ARG A 164 0.15 -14.34 1.28
N ARG A 165 0.07 -14.26 -0.04
CA ARG A 165 0.92 -15.07 -0.94
C ARG A 165 2.37 -14.62 -0.90
N MET A 166 2.64 -13.32 -0.83
CA MET A 166 3.99 -12.79 -0.61
C MET A 166 4.60 -13.36 0.68
N ALA A 167 3.83 -13.34 1.78
CA ALA A 167 4.27 -13.91 3.06
C ALA A 167 4.53 -15.41 2.98
N ALA A 168 3.65 -16.16 2.34
CA ALA A 168 3.86 -17.60 2.13
C ALA A 168 5.12 -17.87 1.27
N ALA A 169 5.38 -17.05 0.24
CA ALA A 169 6.53 -17.19 -0.65
C ALA A 169 7.89 -17.01 0.06
N VAL A 170 7.93 -16.25 1.16
CA VAL A 170 9.13 -16.10 2.00
C VAL A 170 9.17 -17.03 3.22
N GLY A 171 8.21 -17.96 3.31
CA GLY A 171 8.14 -18.97 4.37
C GLY A 171 7.43 -18.52 5.66
N LEU A 172 6.69 -17.40 5.63
CA LEU A 172 5.94 -16.94 6.79
C LEU A 172 4.60 -17.65 6.91
N VAL A 173 4.27 -18.06 8.14
CA VAL A 173 2.99 -18.70 8.45
C VAL A 173 1.87 -17.64 8.48
N VAL A 174 0.87 -17.80 7.60
CA VAL A 174 -0.29 -16.88 7.45
C VAL A 174 -1.54 -17.30 8.23
N THR A 175 -1.49 -18.45 8.89
CA THR A 175 -2.56 -19.00 9.74
C THR A 175 -2.09 -19.16 11.18
N ARG A 176 -3.04 -19.36 12.09
CA ARG A 176 -2.82 -19.72 13.48
C ARG A 176 -3.31 -21.14 13.67
N LEU A 177 -2.49 -21.97 14.32
CA LEU A 177 -2.90 -23.31 14.70
C LEU A 177 -3.96 -23.25 15.82
N PRO A 178 -4.88 -24.24 15.87
CA PRO A 178 -5.74 -24.42 17.03
C PRO A 178 -4.92 -24.57 18.30
N ARG A 179 -5.41 -23.98 19.40
CA ARG A 179 -4.72 -24.06 20.70
C ARG A 179 -5.20 -25.29 21.47
N ALA A 180 -4.35 -25.79 22.37
CA ALA A 180 -4.65 -26.95 23.21
C ALA A 180 -5.88 -26.76 24.12
N ASN A 181 -6.28 -25.50 24.39
CA ASN A 181 -7.49 -25.16 25.13
C ASN A 181 -8.79 -25.21 24.28
N GLY A 182 -8.74 -25.79 23.08
CA GLY A 182 -9.90 -25.92 22.19
C GLY A 182 -10.25 -24.64 21.41
N GLN A 183 -9.48 -23.55 21.54
CA GLN A 183 -9.71 -22.37 20.70
C GLN A 183 -9.37 -22.70 19.23
N PRO A 184 -10.30 -22.43 18.29
CA PRO A 184 -10.07 -22.70 16.88
C PRO A 184 -8.88 -21.88 16.37
N GLY A 185 -8.19 -22.44 15.39
CA GLY A 185 -7.21 -21.68 14.61
C GLY A 185 -7.88 -20.61 13.77
N GLY A 186 -7.11 -19.95 12.90
CA GLY A 186 -7.69 -18.96 12.00
C GLY A 186 -6.68 -18.30 11.09
N ALA A 187 -7.17 -17.48 10.17
CA ALA A 187 -6.31 -16.62 9.37
C ALA A 187 -5.73 -15.49 10.24
N LYS A 188 -4.42 -15.24 10.15
CA LYS A 188 -3.82 -14.03 10.74
C LYS A 188 -4.37 -12.79 10.04
N GLY A 189 -4.51 -11.67 10.74
CA GLY A 189 -4.95 -10.40 10.13
C GLY A 189 -3.90 -9.84 9.17
N LEU A 190 -4.31 -9.00 8.20
CA LEU A 190 -3.36 -8.42 7.24
C LEU A 190 -2.24 -7.62 7.93
N GLY A 191 -2.57 -6.81 8.94
CA GLY A 191 -1.57 -6.06 9.69
C GLY A 191 -0.54 -6.96 10.41
N GLU A 192 -0.96 -8.10 10.95
CA GLU A 192 -0.02 -9.07 11.54
C GLU A 192 0.91 -9.67 10.49
N ILE A 193 0.38 -9.99 9.31
CA ILE A 193 1.15 -10.56 8.21
C ILE A 193 2.14 -9.54 7.66
N LEU A 194 1.69 -8.33 7.38
CA LEU A 194 2.52 -7.29 6.80
C LEU A 194 3.61 -6.86 7.79
N ALA A 195 3.31 -6.76 9.09
CA ALA A 195 4.32 -6.53 10.12
C ALA A 195 5.41 -7.62 10.13
N ALA A 196 5.05 -8.89 9.93
CA ALA A 196 6.00 -9.99 9.81
C ALA A 196 6.82 -9.96 8.50
N MET A 197 6.33 -9.27 7.46
CA MET A 197 7.07 -9.05 6.20
C MET A 197 8.17 -7.97 6.34
N LYS A 198 8.25 -7.27 7.47
CA LYS A 198 9.32 -6.28 7.70
C LYS A 198 10.69 -6.97 7.61
N GLY A 199 11.54 -6.48 6.70
CA GLY A 199 12.85 -7.07 6.41
C GLY A 199 12.85 -8.07 5.25
N HIS A 200 11.69 -8.47 4.73
CA HIS A 200 11.55 -9.30 3.52
C HIS A 200 11.20 -8.48 2.27
N LEU A 201 10.87 -7.20 2.44
CA LEU A 201 10.60 -6.23 1.38
C LEU A 201 11.59 -5.07 1.48
N PRO A 202 11.89 -4.39 0.37
CA PRO A 202 12.48 -3.06 0.40
C PRO A 202 11.71 -2.18 1.40
N ILE A 203 12.45 -1.44 2.23
CA ILE A 203 11.84 -0.76 3.37
C ILE A 203 10.77 0.23 2.94
N ASP A 204 10.98 0.96 1.84
CA ASP A 204 10.03 1.95 1.34
C ASP A 204 8.76 1.28 0.78
N SER A 205 8.90 0.16 0.07
CA SER A 205 7.75 -0.67 -0.37
C SER A 205 6.94 -1.19 0.83
N TYR A 206 7.61 -1.63 1.89
CA TYR A 206 6.94 -2.03 3.13
C TYR A 206 6.18 -0.84 3.74
N ARG A 207 6.80 0.35 3.84
CA ARG A 207 6.17 1.55 4.38
C ARG A 207 4.95 1.97 3.55
N TYR A 208 5.06 1.97 2.23
CA TYR A 208 3.94 2.26 1.34
C TYR A 208 2.76 1.32 1.57
N LEU A 209 2.98 0.00 1.49
CA LEU A 209 1.91 -0.98 1.69
C LEU A 209 1.33 -0.93 3.10
N TRP A 210 2.17 -0.70 4.12
CA TRP A 210 1.72 -0.57 5.51
C TRP A 210 0.81 0.65 5.68
N THR A 211 1.29 1.81 5.28
CA THR A 211 0.58 3.09 5.45
C THR A 211 -0.73 3.11 4.65
N LEU A 212 -0.73 2.56 3.43
CA LEU A 212 -1.93 2.48 2.60
C LEU A 212 -2.98 1.49 3.16
N LEU A 213 -2.56 0.27 3.53
CA LEU A 213 -3.49 -0.84 3.77
C LEU A 213 -3.83 -1.06 5.24
N CYS A 214 -2.90 -0.79 6.16
CA CYS A 214 -2.95 -1.32 7.53
C CYS A 214 -2.81 -0.28 8.64
N GLU A 215 -2.07 0.81 8.41
CA GLU A 215 -1.77 1.79 9.45
C GLU A 215 -3.06 2.46 9.94
N PRO A 216 -3.49 2.22 11.20
CA PRO A 216 -4.79 2.69 11.68
C PRO A 216 -4.93 4.21 11.66
N THR A 217 -3.83 4.94 11.77
CA THR A 217 -3.81 6.39 11.77
C THR A 217 -3.66 7.02 10.39
N ALA A 218 -3.54 6.22 9.33
CA ALA A 218 -3.42 6.66 7.94
C ALA A 218 -4.63 6.22 7.09
N GLN A 219 -4.43 5.87 5.80
CA GLN A 219 -5.54 5.53 4.89
C GLN A 219 -6.27 4.25 5.32
N ASN A 220 -5.54 3.24 5.82
CA ASN A 220 -6.07 1.99 6.36
C ASN A 220 -7.13 1.30 5.45
N LEU A 221 -6.91 1.33 4.13
CA LEU A 221 -7.95 1.02 3.14
C LEU A 221 -8.52 -0.39 3.29
N ARG A 222 -7.69 -1.37 3.66
CA ARG A 222 -8.18 -2.74 3.84
C ARG A 222 -9.19 -2.83 4.97
N ASN A 223 -8.93 -2.18 6.11
CA ASN A 223 -9.85 -2.26 7.24
C ASN A 223 -11.10 -1.43 6.98
N ARG A 224 -10.97 -0.28 6.32
CA ARG A 224 -12.14 0.52 5.93
C ARG A 224 -13.07 -0.24 4.99
N ALA A 225 -12.52 -0.87 3.96
CA ALA A 225 -13.30 -1.70 3.02
C ALA A 225 -13.83 -2.98 3.68
N GLY A 226 -13.02 -3.66 4.49
CA GLY A 226 -13.39 -4.95 5.09
C GLY A 226 -14.35 -4.87 6.28
N HIS A 227 -14.46 -3.71 6.93
CA HIS A 227 -15.30 -3.51 8.12
C HIS A 227 -16.39 -2.45 7.92
N GLY A 228 -16.55 -1.91 6.71
CA GLY A 228 -17.55 -0.89 6.43
C GLY A 228 -17.33 0.42 7.20
N LEU A 229 -16.06 0.80 7.41
CA LEU A 229 -15.70 2.04 8.13
C LEU A 229 -15.63 3.27 7.18
N ALA A 230 -16.10 3.11 5.95
CA ALA A 230 -16.24 4.17 4.97
C ALA A 230 -17.59 4.01 4.28
N ASP A 231 -18.31 5.13 4.11
CA ASP A 231 -19.60 5.14 3.42
C ASP A 231 -19.45 5.00 1.90
N VAL A 232 -18.41 5.65 1.35
CA VAL A 232 -18.06 5.65 -0.07
C VAL A 232 -16.54 5.77 -0.21
N PHE A 233 -15.97 5.07 -1.19
CA PHE A 233 -14.58 5.27 -1.59
C PHE A 233 -14.41 6.22 -2.78
N SER A 234 -13.34 7.00 -2.74
CA SER A 234 -12.97 7.98 -3.76
C SER A 234 -12.20 7.37 -4.94
N GLN A 235 -12.14 8.11 -6.04
CA GLN A 235 -11.30 7.77 -7.20
C GLN A 235 -9.82 7.62 -6.82
N VAL A 236 -9.32 8.49 -5.95
CA VAL A 236 -7.92 8.47 -5.48
C VAL A 236 -7.61 7.16 -4.75
N GLU A 237 -8.50 6.68 -3.90
CA GLU A 237 -8.30 5.44 -3.15
C GLU A 237 -8.32 4.21 -4.08
N ALA A 238 -9.21 4.22 -5.08
CA ALA A 238 -9.22 3.20 -6.12
C ALA A 238 -7.93 3.21 -6.95
N ALA A 239 -7.46 4.40 -7.38
CA ALA A 239 -6.22 4.56 -8.13
C ALA A 239 -5.00 4.06 -7.34
N LEU A 240 -4.93 4.34 -6.03
CA LEU A 240 -3.86 3.85 -5.15
C LEU A 240 -3.90 2.32 -4.99
N LEU A 241 -5.08 1.69 -4.98
CA LEU A 241 -5.18 0.23 -4.96
C LEU A 241 -4.75 -0.41 -6.30
N ILE A 242 -5.06 0.24 -7.43
CA ILE A 242 -4.55 -0.18 -8.74
C ILE A 242 -3.02 -0.03 -8.77
N GLN A 243 -2.49 1.11 -8.30
CA GLN A 243 -1.05 1.35 -8.28
C GLN A 243 -0.32 0.35 -7.38
N SER A 244 -0.84 0.06 -6.19
CA SER A 244 -0.23 -0.95 -5.31
C SER A 244 -0.25 -2.37 -5.91
N LEU A 245 -1.23 -2.71 -6.75
CA LEU A 245 -1.18 -3.97 -7.52
C LEU A 245 -0.07 -3.96 -8.58
N CYS A 246 0.07 -2.87 -9.33
CA CYS A 246 1.19 -2.69 -10.25
C CYS A 246 2.52 -2.77 -9.51
N HIS A 247 2.61 -2.14 -8.34
CA HIS A 247 3.80 -2.14 -7.49
C HIS A 247 4.19 -3.55 -7.06
N VAL A 248 3.25 -4.31 -6.49
CA VAL A 248 3.54 -5.70 -6.09
C VAL A 248 3.87 -6.59 -7.30
N ARG A 249 3.28 -6.34 -8.46
CA ARG A 249 3.58 -7.08 -9.69
C ARG A 249 5.03 -6.90 -10.16
N VAL A 250 5.59 -5.70 -10.01
CA VAL A 250 7.00 -5.42 -10.38
C VAL A 250 7.97 -5.64 -9.23
N LEU A 251 7.47 -5.83 -8.01
CA LEU A 251 8.31 -6.03 -6.83
C LEU A 251 8.93 -7.43 -6.83
N HIS A 252 10.25 -7.48 -6.66
CA HIS A 252 10.96 -8.72 -6.39
C HIS A 252 11.00 -8.97 -4.88
N VAL A 253 10.40 -10.07 -4.44
CA VAL A 253 10.46 -10.50 -3.03
C VAL A 253 11.70 -11.37 -2.85
N ALA A 254 12.58 -10.99 -1.92
CA ALA A 254 13.77 -11.79 -1.62
C ALA A 254 13.36 -13.14 -1.01
N SER A 255 13.65 -14.24 -1.71
CA SER A 255 13.46 -15.58 -1.16
C SER A 255 14.42 -15.79 0.01
N SER A 256 13.93 -16.34 1.13
CA SER A 256 14.81 -16.80 2.21
C SER A 256 15.80 -17.84 1.66
N PRO A 257 17.09 -17.81 2.06
CA PRO A 257 18.01 -18.90 1.74
C PRO A 257 17.42 -20.18 2.35
N SER A 258 17.19 -21.18 1.48
CA SER A 258 16.71 -22.51 1.85
C SER A 258 17.46 -23.00 3.08
N ALA A 259 16.74 -23.30 4.15
CA ALA A 259 17.31 -23.88 5.36
C ALA A 259 18.10 -25.13 4.96
N ALA A 260 19.41 -25.06 5.11
CA ALA A 260 20.33 -26.14 4.81
C ALA A 260 19.79 -27.45 5.39
N SER A 261 19.65 -28.46 4.53
CA SER A 261 19.18 -29.78 4.91
C SER A 261 19.95 -30.28 6.15
N PRO A 262 19.27 -30.86 7.15
CA PRO A 262 19.94 -31.39 8.32
C PRO A 262 20.96 -32.44 7.87
N LYS A 263 22.23 -32.23 8.24
CA LYS A 263 23.30 -33.20 8.01
C LYS A 263 22.84 -34.54 8.59
N SER A 264 22.81 -35.55 7.72
CA SER A 264 22.62 -36.95 8.07
C SER A 264 23.51 -37.32 9.27
N PRO A 265 22.97 -38.04 10.27
CA PRO A 265 23.76 -38.51 11.40
C PRO A 265 24.82 -39.48 10.88
N ARG A 266 26.09 -39.20 11.21
CA ARG A 266 27.17 -40.18 11.03
C ARG A 266 26.93 -41.33 12.01
N GLU A 267 26.72 -42.52 11.48
CA GLU A 267 26.96 -43.80 12.16
C GLU A 267 28.32 -44.35 11.71
N PRO A 268 28.93 -45.29 12.44
CA PRO A 268 29.18 -45.36 13.88
C PRO A 268 30.64 -45.05 14.24
#